data_AF-A0A1X0Q6T1-F1
#
_entry.id   AF-A0A1X0Q6T1-F1
#
_cell.length_a   1.000
_cell.length_b   1.000
_cell.length_c   1.000
_cell.angle_alpha   90.00
_cell.angle_beta   90.00
_cell.angle_gamma   90.00
#
_symmetry.space_group_name_H-M   'P 1'
#
loop_
_entity.id
_entity.type
_entity.pdbx_description
1 polymer ?
#
loop_
_entity_poly.entity_id
_entity_poly.type
_entity_poly.pdbx_seq_one_letter_code
_entity_poly.pdbx_strand_id
1 'polypeptide(L)' 'MYSDLGRQYISETWRNYLNTKGIEFCLNSAYNPRENGISDRLNQFIGFAMKLYDMRDDDEL' A
#
# COMPACT_ATOMS: atom_id res chain seq x y z
N MET A 1 11.34 -5.66 0.05
CA MET A 1 10.06 -4.93 0.26
C MET A 1 10.31 -3.44 0.09
N TYR A 2 9.40 -2.76 -0.59
CA TYR A 2 9.47 -1.32 -0.85
C TYR A 2 8.26 -0.62 -0.24
N SER A 3 8.48 0.47 0.51
CA SER A 3 7.40 1.20 1.18
C SER A 3 7.70 2.68 1.36
N ASP A 4 6.67 3.48 1.59
CA ASP A 4 6.81 4.86 2.04
C ASP A 4 7.32 4.98 3.48
N LEU A 5 7.54 6.23 3.91
CA LEU A 5 7.96 6.60 5.26
C LEU A 5 6.79 6.61 6.27
N GLY A 6 5.72 5.88 6.01
CA GLY A 6 4.63 5.69 6.96
C GLY A 6 5.15 5.11 8.29
N ARG A 7 4.65 5.63 9.41
CA ARG A 7 5.11 5.22 10.76
C ARG A 7 5.00 3.72 10.99
N GLN A 8 3.99 3.08 10.39
CA GLN A 8 3.78 1.64 10.45
C GLN A 8 4.97 0.86 9.83
N TYR A 9 5.58 1.38 8.78
CA TYR A 9 6.68 0.73 8.05
C TYR A 9 8.07 1.09 8.60
N ILE A 10 8.16 2.14 9.44
CA ILE A 10 9.39 2.52 10.14
C ILE A 10 9.49 1.85 11.52
N SER A 11 8.40 1.28 12.04
CA SER A 11 8.36 0.69 13.36
C SER A 11 9.42 -0.42 13.56
N GLU A 12 10.00 -0.46 14.76
CA GLU A 12 11.02 -1.45 15.11
C GLU A 12 10.46 -2.88 15.05
N THR A 13 9.21 -3.06 15.48
CA THR A 13 8.47 -4.33 15.34
C THR A 13 8.45 -4.81 13.89
N TRP A 14 8.16 -3.91 12.94
CA TRP A 14 8.12 -4.26 11.52
C TRP A 14 9.51 -4.60 10.98
N ARG A 15 10.52 -3.80 11.34
CA ARG A 15 11.91 -4.04 10.94
C ARG A 15 12.44 -5.38 11.46
N ASN A 16 12.15 -5.70 12.71
CA ASN A 16 12.55 -6.97 13.33
C ASN A 16 11.87 -8.16 12.65
N TYR A 17 10.59 -8.03 12.28
CA TYR A 17 9.88 -9.05 11.51
C TYR A 17 10.55 -9.31 10.15
N LEU A 18 10.83 -8.25 9.38
CA LEU A 18 11.45 -8.38 8.07
C LEU A 18 12.86 -8.99 8.16
N ASN A 19 13.66 -8.56 9.14
CA ASN A 19 14.98 -9.14 9.41
C ASN A 19 14.89 -10.64 9.73
N THR A 20 13.92 -11.04 10.58
CA THR A 20 13.71 -12.45 10.93
C THR A 20 13.33 -13.30 9.71
N LYS A 21 12.67 -12.70 8.73
CA LYS A 21 12.28 -13.35 7.48
C LYS A 21 13.33 -13.24 6.38
N GLY A 22 14.47 -12.59 6.63
CA GLY A 22 15.52 -12.37 5.62
C GLY A 22 15.06 -11.48 4.46
N ILE A 23 14.08 -10.61 4.69
CA ILE A 23 13.52 -9.73 3.66
C ILE A 23 14.26 -8.39 3.73
N GLU A 24 14.97 -8.04 2.65
CA GLU A 24 15.55 -6.72 2.51
C GLU A 24 14.45 -5.65 2.42
N PHE A 25 14.60 -4.59 3.22
CA PHE A 25 13.64 -3.50 3.32
C PHE A 25 14.24 -2.20 2.81
N CYS A 26 13.60 -1.60 1.81
CA CYS A 26 13.97 -0.33 1.22
C CYS A 26 12.84 0.68 1.43
N LEU A 27 13.18 1.82 2.02
CA LEU A 27 12.27 2.95 2.16
C LEU A 27 12.44 3.88 0.96
N ASN A 28 11.34 4.42 0.48
CA ASN A 28 11.34 5.49 -0.51
C ASN A 28 12.20 6.68 -0.05
N SER A 29 12.86 7.32 -1.01
CA SER A 29 13.44 8.64 -0.76
C SER A 29 12.35 9.61 -0.28
N ALA A 30 12.66 10.43 0.73
CA ALA A 30 11.73 11.41 1.25
C ALA A 30 11.22 12.30 0.09
N TYR A 31 9.90 12.45 -0.01
CA TYR A 31 9.21 13.33 -0.98
C TYR A 31 9.27 12.92 -2.47
N ASN A 32 9.50 11.64 -2.80
CA ASN A 32 9.33 11.15 -4.18
C ASN A 32 8.15 10.16 -4.36
N PRO A 33 6.89 10.65 -4.40
CA PRO A 33 5.71 9.79 -4.52
C PRO A 33 5.67 8.95 -5.81
N ARG A 34 6.44 9.31 -6.84
CA ARG A 34 6.49 8.56 -8.11
C ARG A 34 7.08 7.15 -7.96
N GLU A 35 7.91 6.92 -6.95
CA GLU A 35 8.52 5.60 -6.73
C GLU A 35 7.51 4.57 -6.21
N ASN A 36 6.35 4.99 -5.68
CA ASN A 36 5.25 4.09 -5.28
C ASN A 36 4.09 4.04 -6.28
N GLY A 37 4.31 4.50 -7.52
CA GLY A 37 3.23 4.70 -8.50
C GLY A 37 2.45 3.44 -8.90
N ILE A 38 3.04 2.25 -8.74
CA ILE A 38 2.33 0.97 -8.96
C ILE A 38 1.26 0.76 -7.88
N SER A 39 1.62 0.95 -6.62
CA SER A 39 0.71 0.82 -5.48
C SER A 39 -0.42 1.86 -5.56
N ASP A 40 -0.10 3.10 -5.94
CA ASP A 40 -1.10 4.16 -6.09
C ASP A 40 -2.12 3.85 -7.20
N ARG A 41 -1.63 3.34 -8.35
CA ARG A 41 -2.50 2.94 -9.45
C ARG A 41 -3.41 1.77 -9.06
N LEU A 42 -2.88 0.82 -8.30
CA LEU A 42 -3.67 -0.30 -7.79
C LEU A 42 -4.74 0.18 -6.80
N ASN A 43 -4.40 1.10 -5.90
CA ASN A 43 -5.34 1.70 -4.95
C ASN A 43 -6.51 2.40 -5.66
N GLN A 44 -6.22 3.14 -6.74
CA GLN A 44 -7.26 3.77 -7.57
C GLN A 44 -8.18 2.73 -8.23
N PHE A 45 -7.60 1.65 -8.77
CA PHE A 45 -8.38 0.58 -9.39
C PHE A 45 -9.27 -0.15 -8.37
N ILE A 46 -8.73 -0.48 -7.20
CA ILE A 46 -9.49 -1.12 -6.11
C ILE A 46 -10.63 -0.22 -5.67
N GLY A 47 -10.38 1.07 -5.43
CA GLY A 47 -11.42 2.02 -5.04
C GLY A 47 -12.51 2.19 -6.10
N PHE A 48 -12.15 2.12 -7.39
CA PHE A 48 -13.12 2.14 -8.47
C PHE A 48 -13.97 0.85 -8.50
N ALA A 49 -13.34 -0.31 -8.39
CA ALA A 49 -14.05 -1.60 -8.37
C ALA A 49 -15.02 -1.71 -7.18
N MET A 50 -14.61 -1.24 -6.01
CA MET A 50 -15.48 -1.19 -4.82
C MET A 50 -16.70 -0.31 -5.03
N LYS A 51 -16.52 0.88 -5.64
CA LYS A 51 -17.65 1.77 -5.97
C LYS A 51 -18.62 1.16 -6.96
N LEU A 52 -18.12 0.45 -7.98
CA LEU A 52 -18.98 -0.26 -8.93
C LEU A 52 -19.78 -1.38 -8.25
N TYR A 53 -19.17 -2.08 -7.29
CA TYR A 53 -19.85 -3.12 -6.52
C TYR A 53 -20.96 -2.51 -5.64
N ASP A 54 -20.67 -1.42 -4.95
CA ASP A 54 -21.62 -0.69 -4.10
C ASP A 54 -22.83 -0.19 -4.90
N MET A 55 -22.57 0.42 -6.08
CA MET A 55 -23.63 0.86 -7.00
C MET A 55 -24.49 -0.29 -7.54
N ARG A 56 -23.92 -1.49 -7.67
CA ARG A 56 -24.66 -2.66 -8.12
C ARG A 56 -25.58 -3.21 -7.02
N ASP A 57 -25.13 -3.20 -5.77
CA ASP A 57 -25.96 -3.63 -4.64
C ASP A 57 -27.15 -2.65 -4.43
N ASP A 58 -26.98 -1.36 -4.74
CA ASP A 58 -28.06 -0.37 -4.73
C ASP A 58 -29.12 -0.58 -5.84
N ASP A 59 -28.73 -1.11 -7.01
CA ASP A 59 -29.63 -1.39 -8.14
C ASP A 59 -30.44 -2.70 -7.97
N GLU A 60 -30.08 -3.56 -7.00
CA GLU A 60 -30.77 -4.83 -6.68
C GLU A 60 -31.84 -4.68 -5.55
N LEU A 61 -32.16 -3.45 -5.11
CA LEU A 61 -33.19 -3.09 -4.11
C LEU A 61 -34.42 -2.37 -4.72
#